data_AF-A0A926V6Y0-F1
#
_entry.id   AF-A0A926V6Y0-F1
#
_cell.length_a   1.000
_cell.length_b   1.000
_cell.length_c   1.000
_cell.angle_alpha   90.00
_cell.angle_beta   90.00
_cell.angle_gamma   90.00
#
_symmetry.space_group_name_H-M   'P 1'
#
loop_
_entity.id
_entity.type
_entity.pdbx_description
1 polymer ?
#
loop_
_entity_poly.entity_id
_entity_poly.type
_entity_poly.pdbx_seq_one_letter_code
_entity_poly.pdbx_strand_id
1 'polypeptide(L)'
;MQSFIVVTESPMSLSPTTSYYVRQILTRNRPCLRFIVAPKAALEADSMADINAVVHSLYPDADEAMAVVKKLERLISVHQILKLQGAMYVDNLKVVEQEICWLLGFKLTDPQSPAKTKS
;
A
#
# COMPACT_ATOMS: atom_id res chain seq x y z
N MET A 1 -37.03 -6.31 23.26
CA MET A 1 -37.21 -6.76 21.87
C MET A 1 -36.46 -5.80 20.97
N GLN A 2 -35.59 -6.35 20.11
CA GLN A 2 -34.89 -5.78 18.94
C GLN A 2 -34.28 -4.37 19.01
N SER A 3 -33.16 -4.01 18.38
CA SER A 3 -31.96 -4.62 17.81
C SER A 3 -31.30 -3.46 17.03
N PHE A 4 -29.99 -3.24 17.22
CA PHE A 4 -28.92 -2.82 16.27
C PHE A 4 -29.30 -1.94 15.06
N ILE A 5 -28.53 -0.90 14.72
CA ILE A 5 -27.23 -1.02 14.04
C ILE A 5 -26.31 0.15 14.46
N VAL A 6 -25.12 -0.19 14.93
CA VAL A 6 -23.97 0.70 15.00
C VAL A 6 -23.71 1.18 13.57
N VAL A 7 -23.84 2.48 13.32
CA VAL A 7 -23.33 3.12 12.10
C VAL A 7 -21.83 2.90 12.13
N THR A 8 -21.37 1.82 11.49
CA THR A 8 -19.96 1.65 11.17
C THR A 8 -19.65 2.66 10.09
N GLU A 9 -19.27 3.87 10.50
CA GLU A 9 -18.51 4.76 9.65
C GLU A 9 -17.39 3.91 9.06
N SER A 10 -17.39 3.71 7.73
CA SER A 10 -16.25 3.10 7.06
C SER A 10 -15.04 3.94 7.47
N PRO A 11 -13.98 3.36 8.03
CA PRO A 11 -12.87 4.19 8.46
C PRO A 11 -12.30 4.84 7.20
N MET A 12 -12.31 6.17 7.17
CA MET A 12 -11.62 6.97 6.13
C MET A 12 -10.10 6.77 6.18
N SER A 13 -9.63 5.95 7.12
CA SER A 13 -8.25 5.71 7.47
C SER A 13 -7.97 4.21 7.60
N LEU A 14 -6.74 3.85 7.29
CA LEU A 14 -6.21 2.52 7.53
C LEU A 14 -6.19 2.22 9.03
N SER A 15 -6.48 0.97 9.37
CA SER A 15 -6.26 0.44 10.71
C SER A 15 -4.77 0.59 11.10
N PRO A 16 -4.48 0.72 12.40
CA PRO A 16 -3.10 0.81 12.88
C PRO A 16 -2.25 -0.40 12.45
N THR A 17 -2.86 -1.59 12.45
CA THR A 17 -2.22 -2.83 12.01
C THR A 17 -1.84 -2.75 10.54
N THR A 18 -2.76 -2.37 9.67
CA THR A 18 -2.51 -2.26 8.23
C THR A 18 -1.46 -1.20 7.93
N SER A 19 -1.53 -0.04 8.60
CA SER A 19 -0.50 1.00 8.50
C SER A 19 0.89 0.49 8.89
N TYR A 20 0.99 -0.28 9.98
CA TYR A 20 2.25 -0.90 10.41
C TYR A 20 2.79 -1.88 9.36
N TYR A 21 1.94 -2.75 8.82
CA TYR A 21 2.35 -3.72 7.81
C TYR A 21 2.77 -3.07 6.50
N VAL A 22 2.07 -2.01 6.06
CA VAL A 22 2.49 -1.21 4.91
C VAL A 22 3.89 -0.65 5.12
N ARG A 23 4.17 -0.03 6.28
CA ARG A 23 5.52 0.49 6.60
C ARG A 23 6.57 -0.61 6.56
N GLN A 24 6.23 -1.82 7.03
CA GLN A 24 7.14 -2.95 6.97
C GLN A 24 7.45 -3.38 5.52
N ILE A 25 6.45 -3.42 4.64
CA ILE A 25 6.63 -3.73 3.21
C ILE A 25 7.49 -2.66 2.54
N LEU A 26 7.24 -1.38 2.81
CA LEU A 26 8.04 -0.28 2.28
C LEU A 26 9.50 -0.37 2.74
N THR A 27 9.72 -0.65 4.02
CA THR A 27 11.06 -0.79 4.60
C THR A 27 11.83 -1.94 3.94
N ARG A 28 11.18 -3.11 3.78
CA ARG A 28 11.82 -4.28 3.19
C ARG A 28 12.21 -4.05 1.73
N ASN A 29 11.35 -3.34 1.00
CA ASN A 29 11.53 -3.10 -0.43
C ASN A 29 12.27 -1.80 -0.75
N ARG A 30 12.68 -1.00 0.27
CA ARG A 30 13.28 0.33 0.11
C ARG A 30 14.37 0.43 -0.97
N PRO A 31 15.34 -0.51 -1.10
CA PRO A 31 16.38 -0.42 -2.14
C PRO A 31 15.82 -0.49 -3.57
N CYS A 32 14.63 -1.05 -3.73
CA CYS A 32 13.98 -1.33 -5.01
C CYS A 32 12.83 -0.36 -5.31
N LEU A 33 12.44 0.49 -4.34
CA LEU A 33 11.35 1.43 -4.51
C LEU A 33 11.82 2.68 -5.24
N ARG A 34 11.09 3.04 -6.30
CA ARG A 34 11.22 4.31 -6.99
C ARG A 34 9.92 5.07 -6.89
N PHE A 35 9.94 6.23 -6.26
CA PHE A 35 8.79 7.13 -6.25
C PHE A 35 8.54 7.64 -7.68
N ILE A 36 7.32 7.50 -8.17
CA ILE A 36 6.96 7.84 -9.57
C ILE A 36 6.06 9.08 -9.67
N VAL A 37 5.66 9.64 -8.54
CA VAL A 37 4.88 10.87 -8.49
C VAL A 37 5.81 12.07 -8.57
N ALA A 38 5.39 13.12 -9.29
CA ALA A 38 6.21 14.31 -9.48
C ALA A 38 6.57 14.95 -8.12
N PRO A 39 7.78 15.52 -7.96
CA PRO A 39 8.16 16.23 -6.75
C PRO A 39 7.13 17.30 -6.39
N LYS A 40 6.68 17.32 -5.13
CA LYS A 40 5.65 18.23 -4.58
C LYS A 40 4.20 17.97 -5.02
N ALA A 41 3.94 16.97 -5.87
CA ALA A 41 2.57 16.60 -6.21
C ALA A 41 1.90 15.74 -5.11
N ALA A 42 2.70 15.02 -4.32
CA ALA A 42 2.22 14.30 -3.15
C ALA A 42 3.32 14.11 -2.08
N LEU A 43 2.90 13.73 -0.87
CA LEU A 43 3.77 13.21 0.17
C LEU A 43 4.36 11.86 -0.26
N GLU A 44 5.67 11.72 -0.14
CA GLU A 44 6.35 10.45 -0.35
C GLU A 44 6.17 9.56 0.88
N ALA A 45 5.71 8.31 0.68
CA ALA A 45 5.61 7.36 1.78
C ALA A 45 6.99 6.83 2.15
N ASP A 46 7.41 7.01 3.40
CA ASP A 46 8.57 6.35 3.96
C ASP A 46 8.19 5.38 5.09
N SER A 47 9.19 4.71 5.67
CA SER A 47 8.98 3.73 6.75
C SER A 47 8.37 4.33 8.03
N MET A 48 8.44 5.65 8.21
CA MET A 48 7.95 6.38 9.38
C MET A 48 6.73 7.25 9.06
N ALA A 49 6.42 7.44 7.78
CA ALA A 49 5.36 8.30 7.29
C ALA A 49 3.99 7.87 7.81
N ASP A 50 3.13 8.87 8.01
CA ASP A 50 1.71 8.63 8.19
C ASP A 50 1.09 8.20 6.84
N ILE A 51 0.81 6.90 6.72
CA ILE A 51 0.29 6.30 5.49
C ILE A 51 -1.08 6.89 5.13
N ASN A 52 -1.90 7.28 6.10
CA ASN A 52 -3.18 7.92 5.81
C ASN A 52 -2.97 9.30 5.17
N ALA A 53 -2.04 10.09 5.71
CA ALA A 53 -1.68 11.39 5.12
C ALA A 53 -1.12 11.24 3.70
N VAL A 54 -0.33 10.19 3.45
CA VAL A 54 0.17 9.87 2.11
C VAL A 54 -0.97 9.54 1.15
N VAL A 55 -1.92 8.68 1.55
CA VAL A 55 -3.07 8.33 0.71
C VAL A 55 -3.90 9.58 0.39
N HIS A 56 -4.23 10.41 1.39
CA HIS A 56 -4.97 11.65 1.14
C HIS A 56 -4.21 12.65 0.27
N SER A 57 -2.88 12.62 0.31
CA SER A 57 -2.06 13.45 -0.57
C SER A 57 -2.00 12.92 -2.00
N LEU A 58 -2.08 11.60 -2.21
CA LEU A 58 -2.05 10.96 -3.53
C LEU A 58 -3.41 10.97 -4.22
N TYR A 59 -4.49 10.90 -3.44
CA TYR A 59 -5.87 10.84 -3.90
C TYR A 59 -6.66 11.98 -3.24
N PRO A 60 -6.72 13.17 -3.87
CA PRO A 60 -7.43 14.33 -3.31
C PRO A 60 -8.94 14.14 -3.23
N ASP A 61 -9.50 13.24 -4.05
CA ASP A 61 -10.89 12.85 -3.99
C ASP A 61 -11.14 11.89 -2.81
N ALA A 62 -12.13 12.21 -1.98
CA ALA A 62 -12.39 11.46 -0.75
C ALA A 62 -12.94 10.05 -1.01
N ASP A 63 -13.73 9.87 -2.06
CA ASP A 63 -14.29 8.56 -2.42
C ASP A 63 -13.19 7.66 -3.00
N GLU A 64 -12.32 8.21 -3.83
CA GLU A 64 -11.13 7.53 -4.35
C GLU A 64 -10.16 7.15 -3.20
N ALA A 65 -9.86 8.09 -2.30
CA ALA A 65 -9.03 7.83 -1.13
C ALA A 65 -9.61 6.70 -0.26
N MET A 66 -10.92 6.73 -0.02
CA MET A 66 -11.61 5.68 0.73
C MET A 66 -11.55 4.32 0.01
N ALA A 67 -11.70 4.30 -1.32
CA ALA A 67 -11.56 3.08 -2.11
C ALA A 67 -10.14 2.50 -2.00
N VAL A 68 -9.12 3.37 -2.04
CA VAL A 68 -7.72 2.98 -1.85
C VAL A 68 -7.47 2.43 -0.45
N VAL A 69 -7.99 3.06 0.61
CA VAL A 69 -7.90 2.57 1.98
C VAL A 69 -8.48 1.16 2.10
N LYS A 70 -9.72 0.95 1.61
CA LYS A 70 -10.37 -0.37 1.62
C LYS A 70 -9.57 -1.41 0.84
N LYS A 71 -8.98 -1.01 -0.28
CA LYS A 71 -8.16 -1.87 -1.11
C LYS A 71 -6.86 -2.27 -0.40
N LEU A 72 -6.18 -1.32 0.24
CA LEU A 72 -4.97 -1.58 1.03
C LEU A 72 -5.25 -2.54 2.20
N GLU A 73 -6.34 -2.35 2.95
CA GLU A 73 -6.77 -3.27 4.01
C GLU A 73 -6.92 -4.72 3.50
N ARG A 74 -7.59 -4.87 2.35
CA ARG A 74 -7.78 -6.17 1.72
C ARG A 74 -6.44 -6.76 1.26
N LEU A 75 -5.59 -5.99 0.61
CA LEU A 75 -4.30 -6.47 0.10
C LEU A 75 -3.37 -6.89 1.23
N ILE A 76 -3.34 -6.16 2.35
CA ILE A 76 -2.55 -6.55 3.52
C ILE A 76 -3.09 -7.85 4.14
N SER A 77 -4.41 -8.00 4.24
CA SER A 77 -5.01 -9.26 4.71
C SER A 77 -4.62 -10.45 3.83
N VAL A 78 -4.67 -10.27 2.50
CA VAL A 78 -4.23 -11.30 1.54
C VAL A 78 -2.74 -11.57 1.66
N HIS A 79 -1.92 -10.53 1.77
CA HIS A 79 -0.46 -10.66 1.94
C HIS A 79 -0.10 -11.48 3.18
N GLN A 80 -0.76 -11.22 4.31
CA GLN A 80 -0.54 -11.97 5.55
C GLN A 80 -0.91 -13.45 5.39
N ILE A 81 -2.04 -13.75 4.75
CA ILE A 81 -2.47 -15.14 4.49
C ILE A 81 -1.44 -15.86 3.59
N LEU A 82 -1.03 -15.23 2.48
CA LEU A 82 -0.04 -15.82 1.57
C LEU A 82 1.32 -16.02 2.25
N LYS A 83 1.72 -15.08 3.12
CA LYS A 83 2.97 -15.16 3.88
C LYS A 83 2.98 -16.35 4.84
N LEU A 84 1.84 -16.67 5.47
CA LEU A 84 1.70 -17.84 6.34
C LEU A 84 1.79 -19.17 5.58
N GLN A 85 1.43 -19.18 4.29
CA GLN A 85 1.50 -20.36 3.43
C GLN A 85 2.92 -20.63 2.88
N GLY A 86 3.89 -19.75 3.18
CA GLY A 86 5.31 -19.99 2.95
C GLY A 86 5.75 -19.92 1.48
N ALA A 87 6.75 -20.74 1.14
CA ALA A 87 7.49 -20.63 -0.11
C ALA A 87 6.67 -20.93 -1.40
N MET A 88 5.48 -21.55 -1.28
CA MET A 88 4.64 -21.87 -2.44
C MET A 88 4.05 -20.62 -3.12
N TYR A 89 3.96 -19.49 -2.42
CA TYR A 89 3.25 -18.30 -2.89
C TYR A 89 4.16 -17.07 -3.01
N VAL A 90 5.47 -17.27 -3.18
CA VAL A 90 6.44 -16.17 -3.27
C VAL A 90 6.11 -15.22 -4.42
N ASP A 91 5.69 -15.74 -5.59
CA ASP A 91 5.34 -14.90 -6.73
C ASP A 91 4.04 -14.12 -6.48
N ASN A 92 3.03 -14.75 -5.87
CA ASN A 92 1.79 -14.07 -5.50
C ASN A 92 2.04 -12.98 -4.45
N LEU A 93 2.94 -13.23 -3.48
CA LEU A 93 3.37 -12.22 -2.52
C LEU A 93 4.01 -11.02 -3.20
N LYS A 94 4.88 -11.24 -4.19
CA LYS A 94 5.50 -10.16 -4.95
C LYS A 94 4.46 -9.34 -5.72
N VAL A 95 3.47 -9.99 -6.34
CA VAL A 95 2.38 -9.30 -7.05
C VAL A 95 1.57 -8.43 -6.08
N VAL A 96 1.22 -8.95 -4.92
CA VAL A 96 0.48 -8.19 -3.90
C VAL A 96 1.31 -7.01 -3.36
N GLU A 97 2.60 -7.22 -3.09
CA GLU A 97 3.50 -6.13 -2.66
C GLU A 97 3.65 -5.06 -3.76
N GLN A 98 3.74 -5.46 -5.02
CA GLN A 98 3.78 -4.54 -6.15
C GLN A 98 2.53 -3.67 -6.22
N GLU A 99 1.35 -4.26 -6.01
CA GLU A 99 0.09 -3.53 -6.00
C GLU A 99 0.00 -2.57 -4.80
N ILE A 100 0.42 -2.99 -3.61
CA ILE A 100 0.47 -2.13 -2.42
C ILE A 100 1.39 -0.93 -2.67
N CYS A 101 2.60 -1.16 -3.16
CA CYS A 101 3.55 -0.08 -3.46
C CYS A 101 3.02 0.85 -4.56
N TRP A 102 2.34 0.31 -5.58
CA TRP A 102 1.75 1.10 -6.65
C TRP A 102 0.69 2.07 -6.12
N LEU A 103 -0.20 1.60 -5.24
CA LEU A 103 -1.21 2.44 -4.60
C LEU A 103 -0.60 3.59 -3.77
N LEU A 104 0.66 3.44 -3.34
CA LEU A 104 1.41 4.43 -2.57
C LEU A 104 2.35 5.28 -3.44
N GLY A 105 2.20 5.24 -4.77
CA GLY A 105 2.99 6.06 -5.69
C GLY A 105 4.41 5.54 -5.94
N PHE A 106 4.67 4.26 -5.66
CA PHE A 106 5.95 3.62 -5.93
C PHE A 106 5.88 2.61 -7.07
N LYS A 107 6.98 2.54 -7.82
CA LYS A 107 7.29 1.40 -8.68
C LYS A 107 8.36 0.55 -8.02
N LEU A 108 8.05 -0.74 -7.86
CA LEU A 108 9.03 -1.76 -7.50
C LEU A 108 9.88 -2.06 -8.74
N THR A 109 11.17 -1.72 -8.65
CA THR A 109 12.16 -2.02 -9.68
C THR A 109 12.82 -3.32 -9.29
N ASP A 110 12.70 -4.36 -10.12
CA ASP A 110 13.44 -5.59 -9.89
C ASP A 110 14.94 -5.24 -9.89
N PRO A 111 15.73 -5.63 -8.87
CA PRO A 111 17.18 -5.41 -8.87
C PRO A 111 17.90 -6.06 -10.07
N GLN A 112 17.21 -6.87 -10.88
CA GLN A 112 17.72 -7.45 -12.12
C GLN A 112 17.14 -6.83 -13.41
N SER A 113 16.33 -5.77 -13.35
CA SER A 113 15.83 -5.10 -14.55
C SER A 113 16.85 -4.06 -15.03
N PRO A 114 17.62 -4.32 -16.11
CA PRO A 114 18.51 -3.29 -16.67
C PRO A 114 17.64 -2.12 -17.08
N ALA A 115 17.94 -0.96 -16.48
CA ALA A 115 17.32 0.31 -16.83
C ALA A 115 17.34 0.45 -18.35
N LYS A 116 16.17 0.36 -18.99
CA LYS A 116 16.01 0.75 -20.39
C LYS A 116 16.18 2.26 -20.45
N THR A 117 17.42 2.71 -20.53
CA THR A 117 17.83 4.04 -20.96
C THR A 117 17.34 4.18 -22.39
N LYS A 118 16.28 4.97 -22.59
CA LYS A 118 15.88 5.41 -23.93
C LYS A 118 16.98 6.35 -24.43
N SER A 119 17.69 5.94 -25.48
CA SER A 119 18.36 6.84 -26.44
C SER A 119 17.33 7.62 -27.23
#